data_AF-A0A6N8WSH9-F1
#
_entry.id   AF-A0A6N8WSH9-F1
#
_cell.length_a   1.000
_cell.length_b   1.000
_cell.length_c   1.000
_cell.angle_alpha   90.00
_cell.angle_beta   90.00
_cell.angle_gamma   90.00
#
_symmetry.space_group_name_H-M   'P 1'
#
loop_
_entity.id
_entity.type
_entity.pdbx_description
1 polymer ?
#
loop_
_entity_poly.entity_id
_entity_poly.type
_entity_poly.pdbx_seq_one_letter_code
_entity_poly.pdbx_strand_id
1 'polypeptide(L)'
;MLQHADDLRVEIAREGGDAGVADAVLADWRKAPLEPVDSALCAYAEKLTRDPAAMIEADLEPLRAAGLGDRAIHHAIQVVSFFNYINRVADAVHVELEPEMPSYPDGSR
;
A
#
# COMPACT_ATOMS: atom_id res chain seq x y z
N MET A 1 0.34 9.79 6.74
CA MET A 1 -0.04 8.62 5.88
C MET A 1 -1.49 8.14 6.07
N LEU A 2 -2.30 8.72 6.98
CA LEU A 2 -3.69 8.32 7.25
C LEU A 2 -4.67 8.66 6.11
N GLN A 3 -4.40 9.70 5.31
CA GLN A 3 -5.27 10.08 4.19
C GLN A 3 -5.42 8.97 3.14
N HIS A 4 -4.34 8.34 2.71
CA HIS A 4 -4.40 7.26 1.73
C HIS A 4 -5.19 6.05 2.25
N ALA A 5 -5.20 5.86 3.56
CA ALA A 5 -5.98 4.83 4.21
C ALA A 5 -7.47 5.18 4.29
N ASP A 6 -7.81 6.44 4.53
CA ASP A 6 -9.18 6.96 4.51
C ASP A 6 -9.74 6.98 3.08
N ASP A 7 -8.93 7.40 2.10
CA ASP A 7 -9.25 7.30 0.67
C ASP A 7 -9.48 5.85 0.25
N LEU A 8 -8.64 4.91 0.70
CA LEU A 8 -8.82 3.49 0.43
C LEU A 8 -10.14 2.97 1.01
N ARG A 9 -10.53 3.39 2.23
CA ARG A 9 -11.85 3.05 2.80
C ARG A 9 -13.00 3.55 1.94
N VAL A 10 -12.92 4.81 1.49
CA VAL A 10 -13.94 5.44 0.65
C VAL A 10 -14.08 4.70 -0.68
N GLU A 11 -12.98 4.38 -1.33
CA GLU A 11 -13.00 3.70 -2.63
C GLU A 11 -13.46 2.24 -2.51
N ILE A 12 -13.03 1.49 -1.48
CA ILE A 12 -13.53 0.13 -1.23
C ILE A 12 -15.06 0.15 -1.03
N ALA A 13 -15.57 1.10 -0.24
CA ALA A 13 -17.00 1.24 -0.02
C ALA A 13 -17.76 1.61 -1.31
N ARG A 14 -17.17 2.45 -2.17
CA ARG A 14 -17.75 2.81 -3.49
C ARG A 14 -17.83 1.63 -4.45
N GLU A 15 -16.85 0.73 -4.41
CA GLU A 15 -16.82 -0.49 -5.22
C GLU A 15 -17.68 -1.62 -4.63
N GLY A 16 -18.35 -1.38 -3.49
CA GLY A 16 -19.22 -2.35 -2.83
C GLY A 16 -18.49 -3.37 -1.97
N GLY A 17 -17.21 -3.12 -1.66
CA GLY A 17 -16.41 -3.93 -0.74
C GLY A 17 -16.65 -3.56 0.73
N ASP A 18 -16.16 -4.43 1.63
CA ASP A 18 -16.24 -4.20 3.07
C ASP A 18 -15.16 -3.20 3.51
N ALA A 19 -15.59 -2.02 3.97
CA ALA A 19 -14.70 -0.97 4.48
C ALA A 19 -13.82 -1.46 5.66
N GLY A 20 -14.24 -2.49 6.40
CA GLY A 20 -13.45 -3.13 7.45
C GLY A 20 -12.17 -3.81 6.94
N VAL A 21 -12.09 -4.13 5.64
CA VAL A 21 -10.87 -4.65 5.02
C VAL A 21 -9.74 -3.64 5.07
N ALA A 22 -10.01 -2.36 4.83
CA ALA A 22 -8.98 -1.32 4.93
C ALA A 22 -8.42 -1.21 6.36
N ASP A 23 -9.28 -1.26 7.38
CA ASP A 23 -8.85 -1.26 8.78
C ASP A 23 -7.99 -2.49 9.11
N ALA A 24 -8.39 -3.66 8.61
CA ALA A 24 -7.63 -4.89 8.79
C ALA A 24 -6.26 -4.83 8.11
N VAL A 25 -6.19 -4.27 6.89
CA VAL A 25 -4.94 -4.08 6.14
C VAL A 25 -3.99 -3.11 6.86
N LEU A 26 -4.52 -2.02 7.41
CA LEU A 26 -3.74 -1.04 8.16
C LEU A 26 -3.18 -1.62 9.46
N ALA A 27 -3.95 -2.48 10.12
CA ALA A 27 -3.51 -3.13 11.35
C ALA A 27 -2.44 -4.19 11.09
N ASP A 28 -2.71 -5.14 10.20
CA ASP A 28 -1.79 -6.20 9.77
C ASP A 28 -2.35 -6.88 8.51
N TRP A 29 -1.86 -6.47 7.33
CA TRP A 29 -2.32 -7.01 6.05
C TRP A 29 -2.22 -8.53 5.94
N ARG A 30 -1.33 -9.19 6.70
CA ARG A 30 -1.19 -10.66 6.70
C ARG A 30 -2.36 -11.37 7.36
N LYS A 31 -3.14 -10.68 8.18
CA LYS A 31 -4.33 -11.18 8.87
C LYS A 31 -5.63 -10.68 8.25
N ALA A 32 -5.54 -9.73 7.32
CA ALA A 32 -6.69 -9.21 6.62
C ALA A 32 -7.29 -10.28 5.68
N PRO A 33 -8.61 -10.30 5.48
CA PRO A 33 -9.27 -11.25 4.59
C PRO A 33 -9.07 -10.82 3.12
N LEU A 34 -7.84 -10.95 2.64
CA LEU A 34 -7.43 -10.56 1.29
C LEU A 34 -7.51 -11.74 0.33
N GLU A 35 -7.89 -11.45 -0.91
CA GLU A 35 -7.75 -12.42 -1.99
C GLU A 35 -6.26 -12.75 -2.23
N PRO A 36 -5.94 -13.92 -2.82
CA PRO A 36 -4.55 -14.33 -3.01
C PRO A 36 -3.71 -13.32 -3.79
N VAL A 37 -4.32 -12.63 -4.77
CA VAL A 37 -3.65 -11.60 -5.57
C VAL A 37 -3.29 -10.36 -4.74
N ASP A 38 -4.17 -9.91 -3.85
CA ASP A 38 -3.93 -8.75 -3.00
C ASP A 38 -2.87 -9.06 -1.95
N SER A 39 -2.90 -10.26 -1.36
CA SER A 39 -1.85 -10.73 -0.45
C SER A 39 -0.48 -10.78 -1.12
N ALA A 40 -0.40 -11.24 -2.37
CA ALA A 40 0.83 -11.27 -3.14
C ALA A 40 1.33 -9.85 -3.46
N LEU A 41 0.43 -8.92 -3.79
CA LEU A 41 0.74 -7.51 -4.00
C LEU A 41 1.27 -6.85 -2.72
N CYS A 42 0.65 -7.09 -1.57
CA CYS A 42 1.12 -6.56 -0.28
C CYS A 42 2.52 -7.08 0.07
N ALA A 43 2.77 -8.39 -0.13
CA ALA A 43 4.10 -8.98 0.09
C ALA A 43 5.18 -8.34 -0.82
N TYR A 44 4.85 -8.17 -2.10
CA TYR A 44 5.75 -7.53 -3.07
C TYR A 44 6.02 -6.07 -2.72
N ALA A 45 4.97 -5.31 -2.39
CA ALA A 45 5.06 -3.91 -2.00
C ALA A 45 5.91 -3.73 -0.74
N GLU A 46 5.75 -4.59 0.25
CA GLU A 46 6.57 -4.58 1.47
C GLU A 46 8.05 -4.81 1.17
N LYS A 47 8.39 -5.84 0.36
CA LYS A 47 9.78 -6.11 -0.02
C LYS A 47 10.39 -4.94 -0.79
N LEU A 48 9.71 -4.45 -1.82
CA LEU A 48 10.18 -3.32 -2.65
C LEU A 48 10.38 -2.04 -1.82
N THR A 49 9.58 -1.86 -0.77
CA THR A 49 9.68 -0.70 0.12
C THR A 49 10.85 -0.81 1.09
N ARG A 50 11.07 -2.00 1.67
CA ARG A 50 12.06 -2.22 2.73
C ARG A 50 13.46 -2.51 2.19
N ASP A 51 13.55 -3.25 1.09
CA ASP A 51 14.81 -3.71 0.50
C ASP A 51 14.76 -3.69 -1.03
N PRO A 52 14.66 -2.50 -1.65
CA PRO A 52 14.59 -2.39 -3.11
C PRO A 52 15.85 -2.93 -3.82
N ALA A 53 17.00 -2.95 -3.15
CA ALA A 53 18.25 -3.43 -3.72
C ALA A 53 18.33 -4.97 -3.81
N ALA A 54 17.56 -5.69 -2.99
CA ALA A 54 17.48 -7.15 -3.01
C ALA A 54 16.36 -7.70 -3.92
N MET A 55 15.70 -6.83 -4.70
CA MET A 55 14.68 -7.26 -5.64
C MET A 55 15.30 -8.05 -6.79
N ILE A 56 14.70 -9.19 -7.12
CA ILE A 56 15.10 -10.09 -8.20
C ILE A 56 13.88 -10.54 -9.00
N GLU A 57 14.10 -11.12 -10.18
CA GLU A 57 13.02 -11.59 -11.06
C GLU A 57 12.11 -12.61 -10.37
N ALA A 58 12.66 -13.47 -9.50
CA ALA A 58 11.88 -14.46 -8.76
C ALA A 58 10.80 -13.85 -7.84
N ASP A 59 10.92 -12.57 -7.46
CA ASP A 59 9.90 -11.88 -6.68
C ASP A 59 8.63 -11.57 -7.49
N LEU A 60 8.69 -11.65 -8.83
CA LEU A 60 7.55 -11.48 -9.72
C LEU A 60 6.72 -12.76 -9.85
N GLU A 61 7.31 -13.93 -9.56
CA GLU A 61 6.64 -15.23 -9.75
C GLU A 61 5.37 -15.39 -8.90
N PRO A 62 5.31 -14.97 -7.62
CA PRO A 62 4.06 -15.00 -6.87
C PRO A 62 2.96 -14.14 -7.48
N LEU A 63 3.31 -13.00 -8.07
CA LEU A 63 2.36 -12.11 -8.75
C LEU A 63 1.81 -12.77 -10.03
N ARG A 64 2.69 -13.40 -10.81
CA ARG A 64 2.31 -14.15 -12.02
C ARG A 64 1.44 -15.35 -11.68
N ALA A 65 1.79 -16.10 -10.63
CA ALA A 65 1.01 -17.24 -10.15
C ALA A 65 -0.38 -16.82 -9.66
N ALA A 66 -0.53 -15.60 -9.16
CA ALA A 66 -1.83 -15.00 -8.82
C ALA A 66 -2.62 -14.48 -10.04
N GLY A 67 -2.12 -14.67 -11.26
CA GLY A 67 -2.81 -14.32 -12.51
C GLY A 67 -2.48 -12.93 -13.06
N LEU A 68 -1.54 -12.19 -12.45
CA LEU A 68 -1.14 -10.89 -12.97
C LEU A 68 -0.20 -11.04 -14.19
N GLY A 69 -0.57 -10.40 -15.30
CA GLY A 69 0.32 -10.23 -16.45
C GLY A 69 1.34 -9.11 -16.24
N ASP A 70 2.40 -9.09 -17.06
CA ASP A 70 3.52 -8.14 -16.91
C ASP A 70 3.08 -6.67 -16.89
N ARG A 71 2.04 -6.30 -17.64
CA ARG A 71 1.49 -4.93 -17.61
C ARG A 71 0.93 -4.57 -16.24
N ALA A 72 0.19 -5.48 -15.60
CA ALA A 72 -0.39 -5.25 -14.28
C ALA A 72 0.71 -5.21 -13.21
N ILE A 73 1.69 -6.10 -13.31
CA ILE A 73 2.88 -6.10 -12.44
C ILE A 73 3.64 -4.78 -12.57
N HIS A 74 3.85 -4.29 -13.79
CA HIS A 74 4.50 -3.01 -14.03
C HIS A 74 3.73 -1.83 -13.42
N HIS A 75 2.39 -1.82 -13.51
CA HIS A 75 1.58 -0.81 -12.82
C HIS A 75 1.75 -0.88 -11.31
N ALA A 76 1.75 -2.09 -10.72
CA ALA A 76 1.97 -2.25 -9.29
C ALA A 76 3.34 -1.70 -8.85
N ILE A 77 4.40 -1.99 -9.61
CA ILE A 77 5.76 -1.45 -9.36
C ILE A 77 5.74 0.08 -9.38
N GLN A 78 5.09 0.68 -10.36
CA GLN A 78 5.01 2.14 -10.47
C GLN A 78 4.27 2.77 -9.29
N VAL A 79 3.13 2.22 -8.90
CA VAL A 79 2.33 2.72 -7.77
C VAL A 79 3.13 2.63 -6.47
N VAL A 80 3.69 1.46 -6.16
CA VAL A 80 4.50 1.26 -4.94
C VAL A 80 5.70 2.21 -4.93
N SER A 81 6.41 2.34 -6.06
CA SER A 81 7.59 3.19 -6.16
C SER A 81 7.24 4.68 -6.02
N PHE A 82 6.11 5.11 -6.60
CA PHE A 82 5.64 6.48 -6.50
C PHE A 82 5.31 6.86 -5.04
N PHE A 83 4.59 5.99 -4.32
CA PHE A 83 4.31 6.20 -2.90
C PHE A 83 5.59 6.27 -2.06
N ASN A 84 6.55 5.40 -2.36
CA ASN A 84 7.86 5.42 -1.72
C ASN A 84 8.64 6.72 -1.99
N TYR A 85 8.51 7.31 -3.17
CA TYR A 85 9.12 8.61 -3.48
C TYR A 85 8.41 9.75 -2.74
N ILE A 86 7.09 9.87 -2.88
CA ILE A 86 6.34 11.01 -2.35
C ILE A 86 6.34 11.02 -0.81
N ASN A 87 6.28 9.86 -0.16
CA ASN A 87 6.38 9.75 1.29
C ASN A 87 7.72 10.29 1.79
N ARG A 88 8.83 9.94 1.12
CA ARG A 88 10.16 10.47 1.49
C ARG A 88 10.28 11.97 1.30
N VAL A 89 9.68 12.52 0.24
CA VAL A 89 9.65 13.98 0.01
C VAL A 89 8.84 14.65 1.11
N ALA A 90 7.65 14.13 1.42
CA ALA A 90 6.77 14.67 2.45
C ALA A 90 7.44 14.66 3.83
N ASP A 91 8.07 13.55 4.20
CA ASP A 91 8.80 13.39 5.45
C ASP A 91 10.01 14.35 5.53
N ALA A 92 10.75 14.52 4.42
CA ALA A 92 11.94 15.36 4.39
C ALA A 92 11.65 16.86 4.56
N VAL A 93 10.48 17.32 4.13
CA VAL A 93 10.08 18.74 4.23
C VAL A 93 9.08 19.00 5.35
N HIS A 94 8.73 17.98 6.12
CA HIS A 94 7.75 18.05 7.21
C HIS A 94 6.41 18.64 6.75
N VAL A 95 5.83 18.08 5.68
CA VAL A 95 4.51 18.50 5.18
C VAL A 95 3.49 18.45 6.32
N GLU A 96 2.79 19.56 6.54
CA GLU A 96 1.70 19.61 7.54
C GLU A 96 0.52 18.76 7.08
N LEU A 97 -0.18 18.16 8.05
CA LEU A 97 -1.45 17.51 7.77
C LEU A 97 -2.47 18.56 7.33
N GLU A 98 -3.31 18.20 6.36
CA GLU A 98 -4.49 18.99 6.01
C GLU A 98 -5.39 19.20 7.24
N PRO A 99 -6.08 20.35 7.36
CA PRO A 99 -6.87 20.70 8.55
C PRO A 99 -7.93 19.66 8.95
N GLU A 100 -8.47 18.95 7.96
CA GLU A 100 -9.46 17.88 8.11
C GLU A 100 -8.89 16.55 8.63
N MET A 101 -7.57 16.36 8.65
CA MET A 101 -6.97 15.11 9.09
C MET A 101 -6.82 15.01 10.61
N PRO A 102 -7.08 13.84 11.21
CA PRO A 102 -6.83 13.63 12.63
C PRO A 102 -5.32 13.69 12.92
N SER A 103 -4.96 14.28 14.07
CA SER A 103 -3.59 14.28 14.56
C SER A 103 -3.08 12.86 14.82
N TYR A 104 -1.78 12.63 14.67
CA TYR A 104 -1.20 11.32 14.94
C TYR A 104 -1.45 10.88 16.41
N PRO A 105 -1.74 9.58 16.65
CA PRO A 105 -2.15 9.08 17.97
C PRO A 105 -1.12 9.28 19.09
N ASP A 106 0.17 9.33 18.75
CA ASP A 106 1.28 9.51 19.68
C ASP A 106 1.75 10.97 19.80
N GLY A 107 1.06 11.90 19.14
CA GLY A 107 1.43 13.31 19.09
C GLY A 107 2.68 13.61 18.25
N SER A 108 3.21 12.61 17.52
CA SER A 108 4.23 12.83 16.50
C SER A 108 3.64 13.51 15.25
N ARG A 109 4.49 13.93 14.31
CA ARG A 109 4.12 14.65 13.08
C ARG A 109 4.46 13.81 11.86
#